data_AF-A0A7Y3EW82-F1
#
_entry.id   AF-A0A7Y3EW82-F1
#
_cell.length_a   1.000
_cell.length_b   1.000
_cell.length_c   1.000
_cell.angle_alpha   90.00
_cell.angle_beta   90.00
_cell.angle_gamma   90.00
#
_symmetry.space_group_name_H-M   'P 1'
#
loop_
_entity.id
_entity.type
_entity.pdbx_description
1 polymer ?
#
loop_
_entity_poly.entity_id
_entity_poly.type
_entity_poly.pdbx_seq_one_letter_code
_entity_poly.pdbx_strand_id
1 'polypeptide(L)'
;MIALIALGHSPRPDHEEVYQRILPGVPRKLAGALDIFSCDEARKLEDKQGVSPLVCLLNDKTTVEIPLPVLFPYIERQIKALAAEGAHLAIVLCCGGFPRFNSSIPVFLPGMIVPAVVRATCPDGNIGIIVPNHAQVSAAVAHWHELGIKVESAVVSPYEGVGFDEAAEKFRDLRCDLVAIDCMGFKEEHRDRLSRDCGCPVLLPKTLVAKVAGEMVGSTPS
;
A
#
# COMPACT_ATOMS: atom_id res chain seq x y z
N MET A 1 19.67 6.74 -0.13
CA MET A 1 18.90 5.87 -1.04
C MET A 1 17.59 5.49 -0.35
N ILE A 2 16.48 5.41 -1.09
CA ILE A 2 15.20 4.86 -0.59
C ILE A 2 15.12 3.38 -0.96
N ALA A 3 14.76 2.54 0.00
CA ALA A 3 14.44 1.13 -0.23
C ALA A 3 12.93 0.96 -0.45
N LEU A 4 12.53 0.42 -1.61
CA LEU A 4 11.15 0.05 -1.90
C LEU A 4 10.99 -1.45 -1.70
N ILE A 5 10.14 -1.87 -0.76
CA ILE A 5 9.98 -3.27 -0.40
C ILE A 5 8.64 -3.76 -0.93
N ALA A 6 8.68 -4.57 -1.99
CA ALA A 6 7.51 -5.27 -2.51
C ALA A 6 7.23 -6.54 -1.71
N LEU A 7 5.96 -6.91 -1.58
CA LEU A 7 5.57 -8.15 -0.90
C LEU A 7 5.89 -9.40 -1.72
N GLY A 8 5.70 -9.33 -3.04
CA GLY A 8 5.99 -10.42 -3.97
C GLY A 8 7.39 -10.33 -4.55
N HIS A 9 7.52 -10.66 -5.84
CA HIS A 9 8.76 -10.51 -6.59
C HIS A 9 8.96 -9.06 -7.08
N SER A 10 10.22 -8.68 -7.21
CA SER A 10 10.68 -7.58 -8.05
C SER A 10 10.86 -8.05 -9.52
N PRO A 11 10.84 -7.13 -10.51
CA PRO A 11 10.63 -5.69 -10.42
C PRO A 11 9.15 -5.30 -10.21
N ARG A 12 8.92 -4.04 -9.82
CA ARG A 12 7.58 -3.43 -9.74
C ARG A 12 7.55 -2.08 -10.46
N PRO A 13 7.49 -2.09 -11.81
CA PRO A 13 7.51 -0.86 -12.61
C PRO A 13 6.39 0.11 -12.23
N ASP A 14 5.22 -0.43 -11.88
CA ASP A 14 4.05 0.35 -11.47
C ASP A 14 4.26 1.19 -10.20
N HIS A 15 5.25 0.85 -9.38
CA HIS A 15 5.72 1.68 -8.27
C HIS A 15 6.89 2.55 -8.68
N GLU A 16 7.91 1.97 -9.33
CA GLU A 16 9.13 2.68 -9.71
C GLU A 16 8.84 3.94 -10.54
N GLU A 17 7.92 3.86 -11.49
CA GLU A 17 7.49 5.00 -12.32
C GLU A 17 6.92 6.15 -11.47
N VAL A 18 6.12 5.85 -10.45
CA VAL A 18 5.54 6.88 -9.57
C VAL A 18 6.63 7.58 -8.76
N TYR A 19 7.54 6.82 -8.17
CA TYR A 19 8.67 7.41 -7.45
C TYR A 19 9.62 8.17 -8.38
N GLN A 20 9.75 7.77 -9.64
CA GLN A 20 10.60 8.45 -10.62
C GLN A 20 10.07 9.83 -10.96
N ARG A 21 8.76 9.93 -11.12
CA ARG A 21 8.10 11.19 -11.42
C ARG A 21 8.01 12.11 -10.20
N ILE A 22 7.73 11.57 -9.01
CA ILE A 22 7.53 12.38 -7.79
C ILE A 22 8.87 12.79 -7.16
N LEU A 23 9.86 11.91 -7.15
CA LEU A 23 11.17 12.12 -6.52
C LEU A 23 12.31 12.01 -7.54
N PRO A 24 12.34 12.84 -8.59
CA PRO A 24 13.41 12.77 -9.58
C PRO A 24 14.77 13.00 -8.91
N GLY A 25 15.77 12.20 -9.28
CA GLY A 25 17.14 12.32 -8.75
C GLY A 25 17.37 11.66 -7.38
N VAL A 26 16.33 11.21 -6.67
CA VAL A 26 16.51 10.48 -5.40
C VAL A 26 16.89 9.02 -5.69
N PRO A 27 18.10 8.55 -5.31
CA PRO A 27 18.52 7.17 -5.54
C PRO A 27 17.60 6.19 -4.80
N ARG A 28 17.25 5.09 -5.45
CA ARG A 28 16.38 4.06 -4.87
C ARG A 28 16.75 2.67 -5.35
N LYS A 29 16.36 1.68 -4.58
CA LYS A 29 16.44 0.26 -4.95
C LYS A 29 15.13 -0.43 -4.55
N LEU A 30 14.62 -1.27 -5.43
CA LEU A 30 13.44 -2.08 -5.18
C LEU A 30 13.85 -3.53 -4.94
N ALA A 31 13.28 -4.15 -3.91
CA ALA A 31 13.46 -5.56 -3.62
C ALA A 31 12.12 -6.20 -3.24
N GLY A 32 11.90 -7.41 -3.71
CA GLY A 32 10.77 -8.25 -3.34
C GLY A 32 11.08 -9.12 -2.14
N ALA A 33 10.14 -9.25 -1.21
CA ALA A 33 10.28 -10.18 -0.09
C ALA A 33 10.45 -11.62 -0.58
N LEU A 34 9.86 -11.95 -1.74
CA LEU A 34 9.92 -13.29 -2.32
C LEU A 34 11.09 -13.49 -3.30
N ASP A 35 11.97 -12.52 -3.54
CA ASP A 35 13.00 -12.60 -4.60
C ASP A 35 13.98 -13.78 -4.48
N ILE A 36 14.05 -14.42 -3.32
CA ILE A 36 14.87 -15.64 -3.11
C ILE A 36 14.16 -16.93 -3.58
N PHE A 37 12.87 -16.85 -3.88
CA PHE A 37 12.04 -17.99 -4.23
C PHE A 37 11.74 -17.97 -5.72
N SER A 38 11.65 -19.16 -6.30
CA SER A 38 10.92 -19.36 -7.55
C SER A 38 9.40 -19.16 -7.33
N CYS A 39 8.64 -18.97 -8.42
CA CYS A 39 7.18 -18.89 -8.31
C CYS A 39 6.56 -20.14 -7.67
N ASP A 40 7.09 -21.33 -7.97
CA ASP A 40 6.56 -22.57 -7.41
C ASP A 40 6.89 -22.73 -5.93
N GLU A 41 8.02 -22.21 -5.47
CA GLU A 41 8.35 -22.15 -4.04
C GLU A 41 7.48 -21.12 -3.32
N ALA A 42 7.28 -19.94 -3.90
CA ALA A 42 6.40 -18.92 -3.36
C ALA A 42 4.95 -19.42 -3.20
N ARG A 43 4.43 -20.19 -4.17
CA ARG A 43 3.10 -20.81 -4.11
C ARG A 43 2.95 -21.80 -2.95
N LYS A 44 4.02 -22.47 -2.54
CA LYS A 44 3.98 -23.39 -1.38
C LYS A 44 3.80 -22.66 -0.05
N LEU A 45 4.00 -21.33 -0.02
CA LEU A 45 3.75 -20.49 1.15
C LEU A 45 2.31 -19.97 1.20
N GLU A 46 1.47 -20.24 0.19
CA GLU A 46 0.10 -19.76 0.13
C GLU A 46 -0.77 -20.39 1.23
N ASP A 47 -1.47 -19.53 1.96
CA ASP A 47 -2.52 -19.92 2.89
C ASP A 47 -3.51 -18.76 3.04
N LYS A 48 -4.66 -18.90 2.36
CA LYS A 48 -5.74 -17.91 2.35
C LYS A 48 -6.53 -17.87 3.66
N GLN A 49 -6.39 -18.89 4.50
CA GLN A 49 -7.08 -18.97 5.80
C GLN A 49 -6.17 -18.57 6.96
N GLY A 50 -4.89 -18.30 6.69
CA GLY A 50 -3.94 -17.86 7.69
C GLY A 50 -4.20 -16.43 8.18
N VAL A 51 -3.35 -15.97 9.10
CA VAL A 51 -3.51 -14.65 9.74
C VAL A 51 -3.17 -13.54 8.76
N SER A 52 -4.17 -12.71 8.43
CA SER A 52 -4.04 -11.53 7.54
C SER A 52 -3.30 -11.87 6.24
N PRO A 53 -3.88 -12.69 5.35
CA PRO A 53 -3.23 -13.07 4.10
C PRO A 53 -3.01 -11.84 3.22
N LEU A 54 -1.79 -11.69 2.70
CA LEU A 54 -1.38 -10.58 1.87
C LEU A 54 -1.15 -11.04 0.43
N VAL A 55 -1.77 -10.33 -0.50
CA VAL A 55 -1.62 -10.59 -1.93
C VAL A 55 -0.21 -10.20 -2.37
N CYS A 56 0.52 -11.17 -2.92
CA CYS A 56 1.87 -11.04 -3.42
C CYS A 56 1.88 -11.30 -4.94
N LEU A 57 2.41 -10.35 -5.73
CA LEU A 57 2.56 -10.50 -7.17
C LEU A 57 3.85 -11.26 -7.49
N LEU A 58 3.75 -12.32 -8.30
CA LEU A 58 4.89 -13.11 -8.75
C LEU A 58 5.42 -12.62 -10.11
N ASN A 59 6.58 -13.11 -10.53
CA ASN A 59 7.26 -12.65 -11.74
C ASN A 59 6.57 -13.14 -13.04
N ASP A 60 5.79 -14.21 -12.93
CA ASP A 60 4.93 -14.74 -14.00
C ASP A 60 3.56 -14.05 -14.06
N LYS A 61 3.40 -12.94 -13.32
CA LYS A 61 2.19 -12.10 -13.24
C LYS A 61 0.99 -12.76 -12.57
N THR A 62 1.17 -13.92 -11.95
CA THR A 62 0.16 -14.51 -11.06
C THR A 62 0.27 -13.93 -9.64
N THR A 63 -0.75 -14.14 -8.83
CA THR A 63 -0.76 -13.74 -7.42
C THR A 63 -0.84 -14.96 -6.51
N VAL A 64 -0.27 -14.82 -5.32
CA VAL A 64 -0.42 -15.74 -4.19
C VAL A 64 -0.79 -14.97 -2.94
N GLU A 65 -1.51 -15.61 -2.03
CA GLU A 65 -1.93 -14.99 -0.76
C GLU A 65 -1.18 -15.64 0.42
N ILE A 66 -0.20 -14.91 0.96
CA ILE A 66 0.69 -15.42 2.01
C ILE A 66 0.33 -14.76 3.35
N PRO A 67 0.12 -15.53 4.44
CA PRO A 67 -0.13 -14.96 5.76
C PRO A 67 0.96 -13.99 6.20
N LEU A 68 0.58 -12.87 6.79
CA LEU A 68 1.52 -11.86 7.28
C LEU A 68 2.65 -12.45 8.16
N PRO A 69 2.39 -13.34 9.14
CA PRO A 69 3.47 -13.93 9.94
C PRO A 69 4.50 -14.73 9.14
N VAL A 70 4.09 -15.36 8.04
CA VAL A 70 4.98 -16.12 7.14
C VAL A 70 5.80 -15.16 6.28
N LEU A 71 5.18 -14.09 5.79
CA LEU A 71 5.82 -13.12 4.91
C LEU A 71 6.77 -12.16 5.65
N PHE A 72 6.43 -11.79 6.89
CA PHE A 72 7.09 -10.75 7.67
C PHE A 72 8.62 -10.91 7.79
N PRO A 73 9.18 -12.10 8.09
CA PRO A 73 10.64 -12.28 8.19
C PRO A 73 11.36 -11.97 6.87
N TYR A 74 10.73 -12.22 5.73
CA TYR A 74 11.32 -11.95 4.42
C TYR A 74 11.32 -10.45 4.09
N ILE A 75 10.27 -9.72 4.49
CA ILE A 75 10.22 -8.26 4.40
C ILE A 75 11.32 -7.65 5.28
N GLU A 76 11.44 -8.10 6.54
CA GLU A 76 12.49 -7.66 7.46
C GLU A 76 13.89 -7.89 6.90
N ARG A 77 14.12 -9.05 6.28
CA ARG A 77 15.41 -9.35 5.65
C ARG A 77 15.73 -8.37 4.53
N GLN A 78 14.78 -8.04 3.66
CA GLN A 78 15.02 -7.08 2.58
C GLN A 78 15.29 -5.66 3.11
N ILE A 79 14.56 -5.24 4.15
CA ILE A 79 14.83 -3.95 4.82
C ILE A 79 16.26 -3.91 5.36
N LYS A 80 16.69 -4.96 6.07
CA LYS A 80 18.06 -5.06 6.63
C LYS A 80 19.13 -5.08 5.54
N ALA A 81 18.91 -5.84 4.47
CA ALA A 81 19.83 -5.92 3.34
C ALA A 81 20.02 -4.55 2.68
N LEU A 82 18.93 -3.87 2.34
CA LEU A 82 19.02 -2.55 1.70
C LEU A 82 19.53 -1.46 2.64
N ALA A 83 19.25 -1.55 3.94
CA ALA A 83 19.87 -0.68 4.94
C ALA A 83 21.40 -0.84 4.97
N ALA A 84 21.91 -2.07 4.91
CA ALA A 84 23.35 -2.35 4.82
C ALA A 84 23.99 -1.84 3.52
N GLU A 85 23.21 -1.72 2.45
CA GLU A 85 23.62 -1.10 1.17
C GLU A 85 23.51 0.44 1.17
N GLY A 86 23.18 1.07 2.29
CA GLY A 86 23.12 2.53 2.40
C GLY A 86 21.73 3.15 2.12
N ALA A 87 20.66 2.35 2.16
CA ALA A 87 19.33 2.92 2.28
C ALA A 87 19.20 3.64 3.63
N HIS A 88 18.55 4.80 3.64
CA HIS A 88 18.28 5.58 4.87
C HIS A 88 16.79 5.66 5.20
N LEU A 89 15.93 5.12 4.33
CA LEU A 89 14.49 5.04 4.49
C LEU A 89 14.01 3.80 3.73
N ALA A 90 13.19 2.97 4.36
CA ALA A 90 12.48 1.89 3.69
C ALA A 90 10.98 2.20 3.59
N ILE A 91 10.34 1.75 2.52
CA ILE A 91 8.90 1.88 2.30
C ILE A 91 8.36 0.50 1.96
N VAL A 92 7.47 -0.04 2.79
CA VAL A 92 6.77 -1.29 2.50
C VAL A 92 5.60 -0.99 1.58
N LEU A 93 5.58 -1.57 0.38
CA LEU A 93 4.59 -1.26 -0.66
C LEU A 93 3.26 -2.00 -0.42
N CYS A 94 2.68 -1.84 0.77
CA CYS A 94 1.39 -2.41 1.17
C CYS A 94 0.68 -1.52 2.20
N CYS A 95 -0.65 -1.52 2.19
CA CYS A 95 -1.46 -0.80 3.18
C CYS A 95 -1.94 -1.68 4.35
N GLY A 96 -1.54 -2.96 4.39
CA GLY A 96 -1.90 -3.87 5.49
C GLY A 96 -1.38 -3.41 6.85
N GLY A 97 -1.99 -3.93 7.91
CA GLY A 97 -1.56 -3.71 9.29
C GLY A 97 -0.30 -4.51 9.62
N PHE A 98 0.87 -3.87 9.50
CA PHE A 98 2.15 -4.49 9.89
C PHE A 98 2.50 -4.14 11.33
N PRO A 99 3.10 -5.07 12.10
CA PRO A 99 3.78 -4.71 13.33
C PRO A 99 5.00 -3.83 13.02
N ARG A 100 5.56 -3.20 14.05
CA ARG A 100 6.79 -2.41 13.89
C ARG A 100 7.95 -3.31 13.46
N PHE A 101 8.70 -2.84 12.48
CA PHE A 101 9.91 -3.50 12.00
C PHE A 101 11.10 -3.16 12.92
N ASN A 102 11.90 -4.16 13.28
CA ASN A 102 13.17 -3.92 13.96
C ASN A 102 14.25 -3.58 12.91
N SER A 103 14.42 -2.28 12.66
CA SER A 103 15.24 -1.74 11.58
C SER A 103 16.17 -0.63 12.09
N SER A 104 17.38 -0.55 11.53
CA SER A 104 18.34 0.54 11.79
C SER A 104 17.95 1.85 11.08
N ILE A 105 16.99 1.79 10.16
CA ILE A 105 16.47 2.93 9.40
C ILE A 105 14.96 3.07 9.58
N PRO A 106 14.39 4.27 9.43
CA PRO A 106 12.95 4.48 9.39
C PRO A 106 12.27 3.58 8.35
N VAL A 107 11.09 3.05 8.71
CA VAL A 107 10.24 2.23 7.82
C VAL A 107 8.88 2.88 7.69
N PHE A 108 8.53 3.28 6.47
CA PHE A 108 7.24 3.85 6.13
C PHE A 108 6.25 2.74 5.79
N LEU A 109 5.13 2.79 6.48
CA LEU A 109 4.00 1.90 6.30
C LEU A 109 2.84 2.73 5.73
N PRO A 110 2.48 2.55 4.46
CA PRO A 110 1.30 3.19 3.86
C PRO A 110 0.04 3.01 4.70
N GLY A 111 -0.13 1.81 5.29
CA GLY A 111 -1.24 1.48 6.19
C GLY A 111 -1.28 2.30 7.49
N MET A 112 -0.23 3.04 7.83
CA MET A 112 -0.19 3.98 8.95
C MET A 112 -0.22 5.44 8.49
N ILE A 113 0.49 5.74 7.40
CA ILE A 113 0.61 7.11 6.86
C ILE A 113 -0.74 7.60 6.33
N VAL A 114 -1.46 6.77 5.58
CA VAL A 114 -2.74 7.17 4.96
C VAL A 114 -3.78 7.49 6.04
N PRO A 115 -4.05 6.60 7.03
CA PRO A 115 -4.93 6.94 8.16
C PRO A 115 -4.49 8.18 8.94
N ALA A 116 -3.19 8.37 9.17
CA ALA A 116 -2.69 9.55 9.88
C ALA A 116 -3.00 10.86 9.13
N VAL A 117 -2.85 10.86 7.81
CA VAL A 117 -3.22 12.01 6.97
C VAL A 117 -4.73 12.24 7.02
N VAL A 118 -5.55 11.20 6.87
CA VAL A 118 -7.01 11.31 6.96
C VAL A 118 -7.43 11.92 8.31
N ARG A 119 -6.89 11.40 9.42
CA ARG A 119 -7.15 11.93 10.77
C ARG A 119 -6.77 13.40 10.90
N ALA A 120 -5.66 13.82 10.30
CA ALA A 120 -5.19 15.20 10.38
C ALA A 120 -6.01 16.17 9.52
N THR A 121 -6.52 15.71 8.37
CA THR A 121 -7.20 16.58 7.39
C THR A 121 -8.72 16.52 7.47
N CYS A 122 -9.28 15.45 8.03
CA CYS A 122 -10.72 15.18 8.08
C CYS A 122 -11.11 14.48 9.40
N PRO A 123 -10.85 15.12 10.58
CA PRO A 123 -11.00 14.46 11.88
C PRO A 123 -12.42 14.02 12.22
N ASP A 124 -13.43 14.76 11.74
CA ASP A 124 -14.86 14.53 12.05
C ASP A 124 -15.68 14.14 10.81
N GLY A 125 -15.03 13.85 9.69
CA GLY A 125 -15.71 13.57 8.43
C GLY A 125 -16.14 12.12 8.27
N ASN A 126 -17.09 11.91 7.37
CA ASN A 126 -17.50 10.59 6.89
C ASN A 126 -16.42 10.03 5.97
N ILE A 127 -15.69 9.01 6.43
CA ILE A 127 -14.57 8.46 5.69
C ILE A 127 -14.97 7.19 4.93
N GLY A 128 -14.75 7.18 3.63
CA GLY A 128 -14.83 5.97 2.80
C GLY A 128 -13.45 5.32 2.64
N ILE A 129 -13.39 3.99 2.58
CA ILE A 129 -12.19 3.25 2.16
C ILE A 129 -12.46 2.34 0.98
N ILE A 130 -11.50 2.23 0.07
CA ILE A 130 -11.58 1.32 -1.08
C ILE A 130 -10.59 0.18 -0.90
N VAL A 131 -11.10 -1.04 -0.90
CA VAL A 131 -10.30 -2.27 -0.82
C VAL A 131 -10.36 -3.03 -2.14
N PRO A 132 -9.34 -3.83 -2.50
CA PRO A 132 -9.24 -4.45 -3.82
C PRO A 132 -10.13 -5.68 -4.01
N ASN A 133 -10.60 -6.31 -2.93
CA ASN A 133 -11.49 -7.48 -2.98
C ASN A 133 -12.30 -7.61 -1.68
N HIS A 134 -13.35 -8.44 -1.72
CA HIS A 134 -14.24 -8.68 -0.58
C HIS A 134 -13.55 -9.33 0.62
N ALA A 135 -12.57 -10.20 0.39
CA ALA A 135 -11.87 -10.91 1.46
C ALA A 135 -11.08 -9.96 2.39
N GLN A 136 -10.67 -8.80 1.88
CA GLN A 136 -9.92 -7.80 2.65
C GLN A 136 -10.78 -6.79 3.41
N VAL A 137 -12.09 -6.74 3.17
CA VAL A 137 -12.99 -5.74 3.77
C VAL A 137 -12.91 -5.76 5.29
N SER A 138 -13.15 -6.92 5.92
CA SER A 138 -13.23 -7.00 7.39
C SER A 138 -11.91 -6.64 8.06
N ALA A 139 -10.79 -7.09 7.49
CA ALA A 139 -9.46 -6.81 8.03
C ALA A 139 -9.07 -5.33 7.88
N ALA A 140 -9.37 -4.72 6.73
CA ALA A 140 -9.14 -3.30 6.49
C ALA A 140 -9.96 -2.44 7.46
N VAL A 141 -11.28 -2.67 7.55
CA VAL A 141 -12.15 -1.92 8.47
C VAL A 141 -11.68 -2.05 9.92
N ALA A 142 -11.32 -3.26 10.36
CA ALA A 142 -10.77 -3.48 11.70
C ALA A 142 -9.48 -2.68 11.94
N HIS A 143 -8.54 -2.69 10.99
CA HIS A 143 -7.28 -1.93 11.06
C HIS A 143 -7.54 -0.41 11.18
N TRP A 144 -8.44 0.14 10.37
CA TRP A 144 -8.81 1.56 10.48
C TRP A 144 -9.48 1.91 11.81
N HIS A 145 -10.34 1.01 12.32
CA HIS A 145 -10.98 1.15 13.63
C HIS A 145 -9.98 1.09 14.79
N GLU A 146 -8.99 0.19 14.75
CA GLU A 146 -7.90 0.12 15.72
C GLU A 146 -7.06 1.41 15.74
N LEU A 147 -6.90 2.03 14.56
CA LEU A 147 -6.30 3.34 14.43
C LEU A 147 -7.23 4.48 14.85
N GLY A 148 -8.45 4.19 15.28
CA GLY A 148 -9.44 5.12 15.83
C GLY A 148 -10.21 5.92 14.78
N ILE A 149 -10.30 5.45 13.55
CA ILE A 149 -11.01 6.11 12.44
C ILE A 149 -12.16 5.21 12.02
N LYS A 150 -13.40 5.69 12.14
CA LYS A 150 -14.57 4.96 11.63
C LYS A 150 -14.65 5.12 10.12
N VAL A 151 -14.85 4.02 9.41
CA VAL A 151 -14.82 4.01 7.95
C VAL A 151 -15.94 3.16 7.36
N GLU A 152 -16.39 3.55 6.18
CA GLU A 152 -17.27 2.77 5.33
C GLU A 152 -16.49 2.19 4.15
N SER A 153 -16.53 0.88 3.95
CA SER A 153 -15.76 0.24 2.88
C SER A 153 -16.57 0.03 1.60
N ALA A 154 -15.91 0.14 0.45
CA ALA A 154 -16.39 -0.38 -0.83
C ALA A 154 -15.29 -1.21 -1.51
N VAL A 155 -15.70 -2.14 -2.37
CA VAL A 155 -14.78 -3.02 -3.10
C VAL A 155 -14.63 -2.51 -4.52
N VAL A 156 -13.40 -2.29 -4.95
CA VAL A 156 -13.07 -1.94 -6.34
C VAL A 156 -11.89 -2.79 -6.76
N SER A 157 -12.02 -3.57 -7.83
CA SER A 157 -10.92 -4.36 -8.37
C SER A 157 -10.12 -3.49 -9.35
N PRO A 158 -8.88 -3.06 -9.01
CA PRO A 158 -8.13 -2.17 -9.88
C PRO A 158 -7.65 -2.85 -11.17
N TYR A 159 -7.57 -4.19 -11.19
CA TYR A 159 -7.09 -4.95 -12.34
C TYR A 159 -8.21 -5.32 -13.29
N GLU A 160 -9.40 -5.63 -12.77
CA GLU A 160 -10.57 -5.98 -13.57
C GLU A 160 -11.40 -4.74 -13.96
N GLY A 161 -11.19 -3.61 -13.28
CA GLY A 161 -11.89 -2.36 -13.60
C GLY A 161 -13.35 -2.30 -13.13
N VAL A 162 -13.73 -3.17 -12.19
CA VAL A 162 -15.11 -3.32 -11.69
C VAL A 162 -15.29 -2.74 -10.28
N GLY A 163 -16.53 -2.37 -9.93
CA GLY A 163 -16.91 -1.87 -8.60
C GLY A 163 -16.85 -0.35 -8.44
N PHE A 164 -16.36 0.38 -9.45
CA PHE A 164 -16.18 1.84 -9.37
C PHE A 164 -17.51 2.59 -9.22
N ASP A 165 -18.53 2.21 -9.98
CA ASP A 165 -19.80 2.93 -10.02
C ASP A 165 -20.59 2.66 -8.72
N GLU A 166 -20.58 1.41 -8.25
CA GLU A 166 -21.19 1.00 -6.99
C GLU A 166 -20.50 1.64 -5.78
N ALA A 167 -19.16 1.70 -5.79
CA ALA A 167 -18.41 2.38 -4.74
C ALA A 167 -18.73 3.89 -4.71
N ALA A 168 -18.79 4.52 -5.88
CA ALA A 168 -19.09 5.94 -5.99
C ALA A 168 -20.53 6.26 -5.55
N GLU A 169 -21.51 5.45 -5.94
CA GLU A 169 -22.89 5.57 -5.47
C GLU A 169 -22.99 5.44 -3.95
N LYS A 170 -22.40 4.38 -3.39
CA LYS A 170 -22.36 4.17 -1.94
C LYS A 170 -21.78 5.39 -1.21
N PHE A 171 -20.64 5.92 -1.66
CA PHE A 171 -19.99 7.04 -0.98
C PHE A 171 -20.73 8.38 -1.14
N ARG A 172 -21.45 8.60 -2.24
CA ARG A 172 -22.35 9.76 -2.38
C ARG A 172 -23.53 9.68 -1.43
N ASP A 173 -24.16 8.51 -1.32
CA ASP A 173 -25.32 8.30 -0.43
C ASP A 173 -24.95 8.48 1.04
N LEU A 174 -23.77 8.00 1.42
CA LEU A 174 -23.20 8.19 2.75
C LEU A 174 -22.64 9.59 2.98
N ARG A 175 -22.58 10.45 1.95
CA ARG A 175 -21.99 11.78 1.99
C ARG A 175 -20.57 11.76 2.56
N CYS A 176 -19.72 10.89 2.00
CA CYS A 176 -18.33 10.81 2.40
C CYS A 176 -17.60 12.13 2.11
N ASP A 177 -16.95 12.69 3.12
CA ASP A 177 -16.13 13.91 3.01
C ASP A 177 -14.77 13.62 2.37
N LEU A 178 -14.28 12.40 2.53
CA LEU A 178 -13.01 11.93 1.97
C LEU A 178 -13.05 10.42 1.75
N VAL A 179 -12.43 9.96 0.67
CA VAL A 179 -12.20 8.52 0.43
C VAL A 179 -10.70 8.22 0.42
N ALA A 180 -10.28 7.16 1.09
CA ALA A 180 -8.92 6.66 1.04
C ALA A 180 -8.87 5.31 0.32
N ILE A 181 -8.05 5.19 -0.71
CA ILE A 181 -7.74 3.88 -1.28
C ILE A 181 -6.87 3.13 -0.28
N ASP A 182 -7.24 1.92 0.11
CA ASP A 182 -6.51 1.06 1.04
C ASP A 182 -5.79 -0.06 0.30
N CYS A 183 -5.03 0.33 -0.72
CA CYS A 183 -4.29 -0.59 -1.57
C CYS A 183 -3.20 0.13 -2.36
N MET A 184 -2.05 -0.52 -2.50
CA MET A 184 -0.91 -0.01 -3.26
C MET A 184 -0.99 -0.33 -4.75
N GLY A 185 -1.92 -1.17 -5.19
CA GLY A 185 -2.09 -1.58 -6.60
C GLY A 185 -2.84 -0.58 -7.49
N PHE A 186 -3.48 0.43 -6.91
CA PHE A 186 -4.24 1.44 -7.65
C PHE A 186 -3.33 2.46 -8.36
N LYS A 187 -3.89 3.08 -9.40
CA LYS A 187 -3.25 4.11 -10.22
C LYS A 187 -3.95 5.46 -10.06
N GLU A 188 -3.32 6.51 -10.54
CA GLU A 188 -3.90 7.86 -10.52
C GLU A 188 -5.18 7.97 -11.34
N GLU A 189 -5.27 7.29 -12.48
CA GLU A 189 -6.50 7.24 -13.28
C GLU A 189 -7.70 6.69 -12.48
N HIS A 190 -7.46 5.72 -11.60
CA HIS A 190 -8.50 5.19 -10.70
C HIS A 190 -8.89 6.21 -9.64
N ARG A 191 -7.91 6.85 -9.00
CA ARG A 191 -8.17 7.94 -8.03
C ARG A 191 -8.98 9.06 -8.67
N ASP A 192 -8.61 9.47 -9.88
CA ASP A 192 -9.23 10.60 -10.58
C ASP A 192 -10.67 10.27 -11.00
N ARG A 193 -10.92 9.04 -11.44
CA ARG A 193 -12.27 8.53 -11.68
C ARG A 193 -13.08 8.57 -10.38
N LEU A 194 -12.59 7.92 -9.33
CA LEU A 194 -13.28 7.85 -8.04
C LEU A 194 -13.56 9.24 -7.47
N SER A 195 -12.64 10.19 -7.59
CA SER A 195 -12.84 11.53 -7.05
C SER A 195 -13.92 12.30 -7.79
N ARG A 196 -13.97 12.18 -9.13
CA ARG A 196 -15.06 12.74 -9.93
C ARG A 196 -16.40 12.10 -9.59
N ASP A 197 -16.43 10.77 -9.51
CA ASP A 197 -17.67 10.03 -9.37
C ASP A 197 -18.22 10.14 -7.93
N CYS A 198 -17.37 10.09 -6.90
CA CYS A 198 -17.79 10.26 -5.50
C CYS A 198 -18.14 11.71 -5.14
N GLY A 199 -17.60 12.69 -5.88
CA GLY A 199 -17.78 14.11 -5.57
C GLY A 199 -16.97 14.61 -4.37
N CYS A 200 -15.95 13.86 -3.93
CA CYS A 200 -15.08 14.23 -2.81
C CYS A 200 -13.60 13.88 -3.10
N PRO A 201 -12.65 14.39 -2.30
CA PRO A 201 -11.24 14.05 -2.44
C PRO A 201 -10.96 12.56 -2.23
N VAL A 202 -10.11 11.99 -3.09
CA VAL A 202 -9.63 10.60 -2.97
C VAL A 202 -8.13 10.57 -2.73
N LEU A 203 -7.69 9.96 -1.64
CA LEU A 203 -6.28 9.72 -1.35
C LEU A 203 -5.80 8.44 -2.01
N LEU A 204 -4.68 8.53 -2.73
CA LEU A 204 -3.98 7.40 -3.33
C LEU A 204 -2.68 7.13 -2.55
N PRO A 205 -2.56 5.99 -1.83
CA PRO A 205 -1.39 5.69 -1.01
C PRO A 205 -0.07 5.77 -1.79
N LYS A 206 -0.08 5.26 -3.03
CA LYS A 206 1.12 5.19 -3.87
C LYS A 206 1.78 6.55 -4.09
N THR A 207 0.99 7.59 -4.35
CA THR A 207 1.51 8.95 -4.58
C THR A 207 1.70 9.72 -3.28
N LEU A 208 0.81 9.52 -2.30
CA LEU A 208 0.89 10.17 -0.99
C LEU A 208 2.18 9.79 -0.26
N VAL A 209 2.48 8.50 -0.14
CA VAL A 209 3.66 8.02 0.57
C VAL A 209 4.94 8.43 -0.14
N ALA A 210 4.95 8.49 -1.48
CA ALA A 210 6.09 9.02 -2.23
C ALA A 210 6.36 10.50 -1.91
N LYS A 211 5.32 11.33 -1.79
CA LYS A 211 5.47 12.75 -1.41
C LYS A 211 5.99 12.89 0.03
N VAL A 212 5.42 12.15 0.97
CA VAL A 212 5.89 12.15 2.37
C VAL A 212 7.34 11.68 2.46
N ALA A 213 7.73 10.66 1.70
CA ALA A 213 9.12 10.22 1.63
C ALA A 213 10.05 11.31 1.09
N GLY A 214 9.61 12.06 0.07
CA GLY A 214 10.36 13.20 -0.48
C GLY A 214 10.71 14.27 0.53
N GLU A 215 9.73 14.68 1.35
CA GLU A 215 9.94 15.67 2.41
C GLU A 215 10.99 15.21 3.44
N MET A 216 11.11 13.90 3.64
CA MET A 216 11.92 13.31 4.70
C MET A 216 13.36 13.01 4.26
N VAL A 217 13.56 12.69 2.99
CA VAL A 217 14.90 12.45 2.44
C VAL A 217 15.59 13.73 1.98
N GLY A 218 14.80 14.82 1.84
CA GLY A 218 15.26 16.12 1.37
C GLY A 218 15.78 16.09 -0.07
N SER A 219 15.63 17.20 -0.78
CA SER A 219 16.47 17.48 -1.94
C SER A 219 17.90 17.65 -1.41
N THR A 220 18.66 16.57 -1.19
CA THR A 220 20.11 16.71 -1.00
C THR A 220 20.68 16.75 -2.40
N PRO A 221 21.02 17.93 -2.96
CA PRO A 221 21.80 17.95 -4.18
C PRO A 221 23.16 17.36 -3.80
N SER A 222 23.55 16.28 -4.47
CA SER A 222 24.95 15.90 -4.56
C SER A 222 25.81 17.05 -5.06
#